data_AF-A0A9P1EW51-F1
#
_entry.id   AF-A0A9P1EW51-F1
#
_cell.length_a   1.000
_cell.length_b   1.000
_cell.length_c   1.000
_cell.angle_alpha   90.00
_cell.angle_beta   90.00
_cell.angle_gamma   90.00
#
_symmetry.space_group_name_H-M   'P 1'
#
loop_
_entity.id
_entity.type
_entity.pdbx_description
1 polymer ?
#
loop_
_entity_poly.entity_id
_entity_poly.type
_entity_poly.pdbx_seq_one_letter_code
_entity_poly.pdbx_strand_id
1 'polypeptide(L)'
;MEALLRNADFRFFMQWPFGVLMGAQTFFSFLSLIVFYFAAFLYEGTSFVITTLTLLLVCSVVHNVIHVFGLHRHVFNLRGESRFLPGTLLVFFTSLISTVGMFFSTLIVLVAFIDSLRFSPRLIVVYAILSVTCSILLLACGRIVVLLVRAAPNGQFQALVQVVIEGDRTSRISAPMPPPDNSTSNRNTTTTTNLV
;
A
#
# COMPACT_ATOMS: atom_id res chain seq x y z
N MET A 1 4.66 -5.10 26.26
CA MET A 1 4.13 -6.05 25.26
C MET A 1 2.60 -6.13 25.27
N GLU A 2 1.94 -5.97 26.43
CA GLU A 2 0.46 -6.02 26.55
C GLU A 2 -0.28 -4.87 25.83
N ALA A 3 0.34 -3.69 25.70
CA ALA A 3 -0.26 -2.56 24.97
C ALA A 3 -0.36 -2.77 23.45
N LEU A 4 0.48 -3.63 22.85
CA LEU A 4 0.44 -3.97 21.42
C LEU A 4 -0.70 -4.95 21.08
N LEU A 5 -1.02 -5.87 22.00
CA LEU A 5 -2.12 -6.83 21.82
C LEU A 5 -3.50 -6.20 22.05
N ARG A 6 -3.60 -5.18 22.91
CA ARG A 6 -4.87 -4.51 23.23
C ARG A 6 -5.37 -3.55 22.13
N ASN A 7 -4.52 -3.20 21.16
CA ASN A 7 -4.79 -2.18 20.14
C ASN A 7 -4.83 -2.70 18.69
N ALA A 8 -4.88 -4.02 18.48
CA ALA A 8 -4.98 -4.59 17.13
C ALA A 8 -6.35 -4.28 16.51
N ASP A 9 -6.38 -3.35 15.55
CA ASP A 9 -7.62 -2.91 14.89
C ASP A 9 -7.82 -3.61 13.55
N PHE A 10 -8.32 -4.85 13.60
CA PHE A 10 -8.66 -5.63 12.40
C PHE A 10 -9.83 -5.03 11.60
N ARG A 11 -10.57 -4.06 12.16
CA ARG A 11 -11.63 -3.37 11.41
C ARG A 11 -11.06 -2.57 10.25
N PHE A 12 -9.76 -2.29 10.26
CA PHE A 12 -9.03 -1.70 9.15
C PHE A 12 -9.36 -2.38 7.81
N PHE A 13 -9.38 -3.71 7.74
CA PHE A 13 -9.67 -4.44 6.49
C PHE A 13 -11.08 -4.23 5.93
N MET A 14 -12.02 -3.78 6.77
CA MET A 14 -13.39 -3.46 6.37
C MET A 14 -13.58 -1.98 6.02
N GLN A 15 -12.55 -1.15 6.24
CA GLN A 15 -12.59 0.27 5.90
C GLN A 15 -12.21 0.45 4.42
N TRP A 16 -13.21 0.75 3.60
CA TRP A 16 -13.02 1.08 2.19
C TRP A 16 -12.54 2.53 2.06
N PRO A 17 -11.69 2.88 1.07
CA PRO A 17 -11.09 2.02 0.05
C PRO A 17 -9.80 1.32 0.51
N PHE A 18 -9.03 1.93 1.41
CA PHE A 18 -7.63 1.55 1.63
C PHE A 18 -7.46 0.16 2.26
N GLY A 19 -8.23 -0.14 3.30
CA GLY A 19 -8.10 -1.40 4.02
C GLY A 19 -8.54 -2.60 3.19
N VAL A 20 -9.61 -2.45 2.42
CA VAL A 20 -10.09 -3.49 1.50
C VAL A 20 -9.07 -3.74 0.39
N LEU A 21 -8.50 -2.68 -0.21
CA LEU A 21 -7.50 -2.84 -1.28
C LEU A 21 -6.20 -3.47 -0.77
N MET A 22 -5.71 -3.10 0.42
CA MET A 22 -4.52 -3.75 1.02
C MET A 22 -4.78 -5.20 1.42
N GLY A 23 -5.97 -5.51 1.96
CA GLY A 23 -6.37 -6.89 2.23
C GLY A 23 -6.45 -7.73 0.97
N ALA A 24 -7.06 -7.19 -0.10
CA ALA A 24 -7.10 -7.83 -1.41
C ALA A 24 -5.70 -8.07 -1.98
N GLN A 25 -4.79 -7.11 -1.84
CA GLN A 25 -3.40 -7.26 -2.29
C GLN A 25 -2.70 -8.44 -1.62
N THR A 26 -2.84 -8.62 -0.30
CA THR A 26 -2.28 -9.78 0.40
C THR A 26 -2.95 -11.09 -0.02
N PHE A 27 -4.29 -11.10 -0.07
CA PHE A 27 -5.05 -12.30 -0.39
C PHE A 27 -4.76 -12.82 -1.81
N PHE A 28 -4.84 -11.94 -2.82
CA PHE A 28 -4.64 -12.34 -4.21
C PHE A 28 -3.17 -12.64 -4.52
N SER A 29 -2.20 -12.01 -3.85
CA SER A 29 -0.79 -12.36 -4.04
C SER A 29 -0.47 -13.75 -3.46
N PHE A 30 -1.00 -14.05 -2.28
CA PHE A 30 -0.89 -15.39 -1.69
C PHE A 30 -1.60 -16.45 -2.54
N LEU A 31 -2.84 -16.18 -2.97
CA LEU A 31 -3.60 -17.07 -3.85
C LEU A 31 -2.84 -17.33 -5.15
N SER A 32 -2.27 -16.30 -5.78
CA SER A 32 -1.51 -16.46 -7.03
C SER A 32 -0.28 -17.35 -6.86
N LEU A 33 0.43 -17.25 -5.73
CA LEU A 33 1.55 -18.13 -5.42
C LEU A 33 1.11 -19.60 -5.21
N ILE A 34 -0.04 -19.82 -4.57
CA ILE A 34 -0.62 -21.16 -4.45
C ILE A 34 -0.96 -21.72 -5.82
N VAL A 35 -1.59 -20.92 -6.69
CA VAL A 35 -1.97 -21.40 -8.04
C VAL A 35 -0.73 -21.72 -8.88
N PHE A 36 0.36 -20.97 -8.72
CA PHE A 36 1.66 -21.30 -9.33
C PHE A 36 2.18 -22.69 -8.95
N TYR A 37 1.93 -23.16 -7.72
CA TYR A 37 2.33 -24.50 -7.29
C TYR A 37 1.61 -25.62 -8.06
N PHE A 38 0.41 -25.35 -8.56
CA PHE A 38 -0.35 -26.31 -9.36
C PHE A 38 0.06 -26.33 -10.84
N ALA A 39 0.92 -25.41 -11.29
CA ALA A 39 1.45 -25.39 -12.64
C ALA A 39 2.35 -26.61 -12.87
N ALA A 40 1.99 -27.45 -13.84
CA ALA A 40 2.80 -28.63 -14.19
C ALA A 40 4.09 -28.26 -14.94
N PHE A 41 4.15 -27.05 -15.50
CA PHE A 41 5.30 -26.51 -16.25
C PHE A 41 5.37 -25.00 -16.04
N LEU A 42 6.59 -24.46 -15.96
CA LEU A 42 6.85 -23.03 -15.81
C LEU A 42 7.49 -22.48 -17.08
N TYR A 43 6.82 -21.52 -17.72
CA TYR A 43 7.37 -20.81 -18.87
C TYR A 43 8.55 -19.90 -18.49
N GLU A 44 9.39 -19.59 -19.47
CA GLU A 44 10.46 -18.62 -19.30
C GLU A 44 9.90 -17.25 -18.90
N GLY A 45 10.57 -16.56 -17.97
CA GLY A 45 10.10 -15.31 -17.39
C GLY A 45 9.11 -15.44 -16.22
N THR A 46 8.55 -16.63 -15.96
CA THR A 46 7.66 -16.82 -14.80
C THR A 46 8.37 -16.65 -13.45
N SER A 47 9.69 -16.82 -13.39
CA SER A 47 10.51 -16.53 -12.21
C SER A 47 10.44 -15.05 -11.78
N PHE A 48 10.36 -14.14 -12.75
CA PHE A 48 10.13 -12.71 -12.47
C PHE A 48 8.75 -12.49 -11.84
N VAL A 49 7.72 -13.19 -12.33
CA VAL A 49 6.35 -13.11 -11.80
C VAL A 49 6.32 -13.62 -10.36
N ILE A 50 6.91 -14.78 -10.09
CA ILE A 50 6.99 -15.38 -8.75
C ILE A 50 7.73 -14.45 -7.79
N THR A 51 8.86 -13.90 -8.21
CA THR A 51 9.64 -12.94 -7.40
C THR A 51 8.83 -11.69 -7.09
N THR A 52 8.16 -11.13 -8.10
CA THR A 52 7.31 -9.94 -7.94
C THR A 52 6.14 -10.21 -7.00
N LEU A 53 5.44 -11.35 -7.15
CA LEU A 53 4.33 -11.74 -6.26
C LEU A 53 4.81 -11.98 -4.83
N THR A 54 5.98 -12.58 -4.65
CA THR A 54 6.58 -12.83 -3.34
C THR A 54 6.95 -11.50 -2.66
N LEU A 55 7.62 -10.60 -3.39
CA LEU A 55 7.94 -9.27 -2.89
C LEU A 55 6.66 -8.50 -2.51
N LEU A 56 5.64 -8.56 -3.37
CA LEU A 56 4.34 -7.94 -3.14
C LEU A 56 3.67 -8.48 -1.87
N LEU A 57 3.68 -9.80 -1.68
CA LEU A 57 3.12 -10.45 -0.51
C LEU A 57 3.85 -10.01 0.76
N VAL A 58 5.18 -10.05 0.76
CA VAL A 58 6.00 -9.64 1.91
C VAL A 58 5.75 -8.18 2.26
N CYS A 59 5.82 -7.26 1.29
CA CYS A 59 5.53 -5.86 1.50
C CYS A 59 4.09 -5.64 2.00
N SER A 60 3.11 -6.34 1.41
CA SER A 60 1.70 -6.22 1.80
C SER A 60 1.45 -6.70 3.24
N VAL A 61 2.06 -7.80 3.66
CA VAL A 61 2.02 -8.28 5.05
C VAL A 61 2.64 -7.25 5.98
N VAL A 62 3.81 -6.69 5.64
CA VAL A 62 4.47 -5.66 6.46
C VAL A 62 3.58 -4.42 6.59
N HIS A 63 2.96 -3.94 5.51
CA HIS A 63 2.05 -2.79 5.59
C HIS A 63 0.83 -3.10 6.46
N ASN A 64 0.23 -4.27 6.30
CA ASN A 64 -0.92 -4.69 7.08
C ASN A 64 -0.59 -4.78 8.57
N VAL A 65 0.59 -5.30 8.93
CA VAL A 65 1.08 -5.29 10.30
C VAL A 65 1.21 -3.86 10.83
N ILE A 66 1.83 -2.95 10.06
CA ILE A 66 1.99 -1.54 10.46
C ILE A 66 0.62 -0.87 10.70
N HIS A 67 -0.37 -1.15 9.86
CA HIS A 67 -1.71 -0.57 9.97
C HIS A 67 -2.55 -1.21 11.08
N VAL A 68 -2.56 -2.54 11.21
CA VAL A 68 -3.34 -3.26 12.24
C VAL A 68 -2.85 -2.91 13.65
N PHE A 69 -1.54 -2.78 13.85
CA PHE A 69 -0.98 -2.35 15.15
C PHE A 69 -1.00 -0.83 15.35
N GLY A 70 -1.49 -0.06 14.38
CA GLY A 70 -1.52 1.40 14.46
C GLY A 70 -0.14 2.03 14.65
N LEU A 71 0.93 1.38 14.20
CA LEU A 71 2.31 1.87 14.34
C LEU A 71 2.51 3.19 13.58
N HIS A 72 1.70 3.45 12.57
CA HIS A 72 1.62 4.74 11.88
C HIS A 72 1.19 5.90 12.79
N ARG A 73 0.44 5.66 13.87
CA ARG A 73 -0.03 6.69 14.82
C ARG A 73 0.96 6.97 15.94
N HIS A 74 1.99 6.13 16.11
CA HIS A 74 2.89 6.23 17.23
C HIS A 74 4.09 7.11 16.89
N VAL A 75 4.38 8.06 17.77
CA VAL A 75 5.59 8.88 17.73
C VAL A 75 6.68 8.13 18.45
N PHE A 76 7.72 7.71 17.74
CA PHE A 76 8.87 7.05 18.35
C PHE A 76 9.86 8.12 18.81
N ASN A 77 10.04 8.26 20.11
CA ASN A 77 11.11 9.08 20.66
C ASN A 77 12.41 8.26 20.65
N LEU A 78 13.24 8.46 19.61
CA LEU A 78 14.58 7.90 19.55
C LEU A 78 15.57 8.99 19.91
N ARG A 79 16.30 8.78 21.02
CA ARG A 79 17.47 9.60 21.39
C ARG A 79 17.17 11.10 21.52
N GLY A 80 15.98 11.45 22.02
CA GLY A 80 15.53 12.83 22.23
C GLY A 80 14.86 13.49 21.02
N GLU A 81 14.85 12.85 19.85
CA GLU A 81 14.08 13.29 18.68
C GLU A 81 12.81 12.48 18.51
N SER A 82 11.69 13.17 18.27
CA SER A 82 10.44 12.54 17.85
C SER A 82 10.52 12.21 16.35
N ARG A 83 10.56 10.91 16.02
CA ARG A 83 10.53 10.44 14.62
C ARG A 83 9.21 9.74 14.33
N PHE A 84 8.58 10.18 13.26
CA PHE A 84 7.35 9.58 12.73
C PHE A 84 7.72 8.50 11.72
N LEU A 85 7.07 7.34 11.79
CA LEU A 85 7.18 6.33 10.74
C LEU A 85 6.24 6.74 9.60
N PRO A 86 6.73 7.15 8.42
CA PRO A 86 5.87 7.61 7.34
C PRO A 86 5.29 6.41 6.59
N GLY A 87 4.38 5.68 7.23
CA GLY A 87 3.82 4.44 6.68
C GLY A 87 3.10 4.67 5.35
N THR A 88 2.43 5.81 5.17
CA THR A 88 1.80 6.22 3.90
C THR A 88 2.83 6.39 2.77
N LEU A 89 3.99 6.96 3.05
CA LEU A 89 5.06 7.12 2.06
C LEU A 89 5.66 5.76 1.67
N LEU A 90 5.83 4.87 2.65
CA LEU A 90 6.32 3.51 2.41
C LEU A 90 5.32 2.73 1.54
N VAL A 91 4.02 2.81 1.84
CA VAL A 91 2.94 2.22 1.02
C VAL A 91 2.93 2.83 -0.39
N PHE A 92 3.19 4.12 -0.53
CA PHE A 92 3.25 4.77 -1.84
C PHE A 92 4.35 4.20 -2.74
N PHE A 93 5.60 4.21 -2.27
CA PHE A 93 6.74 3.76 -3.09
C PHE A 93 6.67 2.26 -3.39
N THR A 94 6.31 1.46 -2.40
CA THR A 94 6.14 0.02 -2.59
C THR A 94 5.01 -0.30 -3.56
N SER A 95 3.87 0.40 -3.49
CA SER A 95 2.75 0.22 -4.43
C SER A 95 3.10 0.72 -5.83
N LEU A 96 3.90 1.78 -5.96
CA LEU A 96 4.37 2.29 -7.25
C LEU A 96 5.28 1.28 -7.95
N ILE A 97 6.32 0.80 -7.26
CA ILE A 97 7.24 -0.22 -7.77
C ILE A 97 6.47 -1.51 -8.10
N SER A 98 5.57 -1.92 -7.21
CA SER A 98 4.73 -3.10 -7.40
C SER A 98 3.78 -2.96 -8.58
N THR A 99 3.24 -1.77 -8.85
CA THR A 99 2.38 -1.54 -10.02
C THR A 99 3.15 -1.78 -11.31
N VAL A 100 4.38 -1.27 -11.41
CA VAL A 100 5.25 -1.50 -12.56
C VAL A 100 5.63 -2.99 -12.69
N GLY A 101 6.03 -3.63 -11.58
CA GLY A 101 6.35 -5.05 -11.57
C GLY A 101 5.15 -5.94 -11.97
N MET A 102 3.97 -5.63 -11.44
CA MET A 102 2.73 -6.35 -11.77
C MET A 102 2.26 -6.11 -13.20
N PHE A 103 2.57 -4.95 -13.78
CA PHE A 103 2.28 -4.66 -15.19
C PHE A 103 3.04 -5.64 -16.09
N PHE A 104 4.36 -5.73 -15.94
CA PHE A 104 5.18 -6.70 -16.69
C PHE A 104 4.79 -8.15 -16.37
N SER A 105 4.51 -8.44 -15.10
CA SER A 105 4.09 -9.77 -14.68
C SER A 105 2.80 -10.22 -15.36
N THR A 106 1.82 -9.31 -15.47
CA THR A 106 0.54 -9.59 -16.15
C THR A 106 0.75 -9.88 -17.63
N LEU A 107 1.66 -9.15 -18.30
CA LEU A 107 1.99 -9.41 -19.71
C LEU A 107 2.67 -10.78 -19.90
N ILE A 108 3.63 -11.14 -19.03
CA ILE A 108 4.30 -12.44 -19.08
C ILE A 108 3.29 -13.58 -18.89
N VAL A 109 2.40 -13.45 -17.91
CA VAL A 109 1.35 -14.46 -17.64
C VAL A 109 0.35 -14.53 -18.80
N LEU A 110 0.03 -13.41 -19.46
CA LEU A 110 -0.84 -13.40 -20.63
C LEU A 110 -0.21 -14.14 -21.82
N VAL A 111 1.08 -13.93 -22.07
CA VAL A 111 1.81 -14.67 -23.11
C VAL A 111 1.87 -16.17 -22.78
N ALA A 112 2.16 -16.51 -21.52
CA ALA A 112 2.15 -17.88 -21.03
C ALA A 112 0.76 -18.53 -21.16
N PHE A 113 -0.32 -17.78 -20.93
CA PHE A 113 -1.68 -18.25 -21.15
C PHE A 113 -1.95 -18.57 -22.62
N ILE A 114 -1.57 -17.68 -23.55
CA ILE A 114 -1.75 -17.93 -24.98
C ILE A 114 -0.97 -19.17 -25.43
N ASP A 115 0.27 -19.33 -24.97
CA ASP A 115 1.07 -20.50 -25.33
C ASP A 115 0.53 -21.79 -24.68
N SER A 116 -0.07 -21.68 -23.49
CA SER A 116 -0.71 -22.81 -22.80
C SER A 116 -1.86 -23.45 -23.58
N LEU A 117 -2.50 -22.72 -24.51
CA LEU A 117 -3.57 -23.23 -25.38
C LEU A 117 -3.12 -24.39 -26.27
N ARG A 118 -1.81 -24.53 -26.50
CA ARG A 118 -1.21 -25.62 -27.27
C ARG A 118 -1.01 -26.90 -26.45
N PHE A 119 -1.19 -26.83 -25.13
CA PHE A 119 -0.86 -27.88 -24.18
C PHE A 119 -2.12 -28.42 -23.45
N SER A 120 -1.90 -29.11 -22.33
CA SER A 120 -2.95 -29.76 -21.52
C SER A 120 -3.96 -28.76 -20.94
N PRO A 121 -5.25 -29.12 -20.83
CA PRO A 121 -6.30 -28.26 -20.25
C PRO A 121 -5.99 -27.81 -18.82
N ARG A 122 -5.24 -28.61 -18.04
CA ARG A 122 -4.80 -28.23 -16.70
C ARG A 122 -3.94 -26.96 -16.72
N LEU A 123 -3.04 -26.84 -17.69
CA LEU A 123 -2.14 -25.70 -17.81
C LEU A 123 -2.93 -24.43 -18.18
N ILE A 124 -3.90 -24.58 -19.08
CA ILE A 124 -4.79 -23.50 -19.52
C ILE A 124 -5.56 -22.91 -18.33
N VAL A 125 -6.16 -23.75 -17.49
CA VAL A 125 -6.91 -23.29 -16.31
C VAL A 125 -6.01 -22.57 -15.31
N VAL A 126 -4.80 -23.09 -15.05
CA VAL A 126 -3.83 -22.46 -14.15
C VAL A 126 -3.45 -21.07 -14.65
N TYR A 127 -2.99 -20.95 -15.90
CA TYR A 127 -2.58 -19.65 -16.45
C TYR A 127 -3.74 -18.67 -16.66
N ALA A 128 -4.96 -19.16 -16.92
CA ALA A 128 -6.16 -18.33 -16.93
C ALA A 128 -6.42 -17.70 -15.55
N ILE A 129 -6.42 -18.50 -14.49
CA ILE A 129 -6.60 -18.00 -13.12
C ILE A 129 -5.50 -17.02 -12.76
N LEU A 130 -4.23 -17.35 -13.04
CA LEU A 130 -3.10 -16.44 -12.80
C LEU A 130 -3.25 -15.11 -13.53
N SER A 131 -3.72 -15.11 -14.78
CA SER A 131 -3.89 -13.88 -15.55
C SER A 131 -4.92 -12.95 -14.91
N VAL A 132 -6.02 -13.53 -14.42
CA VAL A 132 -7.09 -12.80 -13.73
C VAL A 132 -6.59 -12.26 -12.38
N THR A 133 -5.93 -13.09 -11.57
CA THR A 133 -5.45 -12.66 -10.25
C THR A 133 -4.32 -11.63 -10.36
N CYS A 134 -3.40 -11.77 -11.32
CA CYS A 134 -2.38 -10.75 -11.60
C CYS A 134 -3.00 -9.42 -12.06
N SER A 135 -4.05 -9.47 -12.89
CA SER A 135 -4.77 -8.27 -13.33
C SER A 135 -5.48 -7.56 -12.18
N ILE A 136 -6.11 -8.32 -11.27
CA ILE A 136 -6.74 -7.76 -10.06
C ILE A 136 -5.69 -7.09 -9.18
N LEU A 137 -4.53 -7.73 -8.98
CA LEU A 137 -3.42 -7.16 -8.21
C LEU A 137 -2.85 -5.89 -8.83
N LEU A 138 -2.69 -5.86 -10.16
CA LEU A 138 -2.27 -4.67 -10.88
C LEU A 138 -3.24 -3.50 -10.67
N LEU A 139 -4.55 -3.77 -10.80
CA LEU A 139 -5.58 -2.77 -10.57
C LEU A 139 -5.62 -2.30 -9.11
N ALA A 140 -5.48 -3.22 -8.14
CA ALA A 140 -5.43 -2.87 -6.73
C ALA A 140 -4.23 -1.97 -6.41
N CYS A 141 -3.03 -2.33 -6.86
CA CYS A 141 -1.81 -1.53 -6.65
C CYS A 141 -1.94 -0.15 -7.32
N GLY A 142 -2.39 -0.11 -8.57
CA GLY A 142 -2.59 1.15 -9.31
C GLY A 142 -3.65 2.04 -8.66
N ARG A 143 -4.75 1.48 -8.17
CA ARG A 143 -5.79 2.22 -7.44
C ARG A 143 -5.26 2.79 -6.14
N ILE A 144 -4.48 2.03 -5.37
CA ILE A 144 -3.81 2.55 -4.16
C ILE A 144 -2.97 3.76 -4.54
N VAL A 145 -2.06 3.64 -5.52
CA VAL A 145 -1.21 4.75 -5.97
C VAL A 145 -2.04 6.00 -6.33
N VAL A 146 -3.10 5.86 -7.12
CA VAL A 146 -3.98 6.98 -7.50
C VAL A 146 -4.64 7.63 -6.28
N LEU A 147 -5.12 6.84 -5.33
CA LEU A 147 -5.74 7.35 -4.10
C LEU A 147 -4.72 8.13 -3.26
N LEU A 148 -3.48 7.65 -3.14
CA LEU A 148 -2.42 8.39 -2.41
C LEU A 148 -2.02 9.68 -3.11
N VAL A 149 -1.91 9.68 -4.45
CA VAL A 149 -1.60 10.89 -5.21
C VAL A 149 -2.69 11.94 -5.03
N ARG A 150 -3.96 11.53 -5.04
CA ARG A 150 -5.08 12.46 -4.78
C ARG A 150 -5.12 12.98 -3.35
N ALA A 151 -4.62 12.20 -2.40
CA ALA A 151 -4.49 12.63 -1.01
C ALA A 151 -3.28 13.55 -0.76
N ALA A 152 -2.34 13.67 -1.72
CA ALA A 152 -1.17 14.52 -1.59
C ALA A 152 -1.52 16.00 -1.80
N PRO A 153 -1.39 16.87 -0.78
CA PRO A 153 -1.63 18.29 -0.97
C PRO A 153 -0.50 18.92 -1.78
N ASN A 154 -0.86 19.68 -2.82
CA ASN A 154 0.06 20.41 -3.71
C ASN A 154 1.06 19.54 -4.51
N GLY A 155 0.83 18.23 -4.66
CA GLY A 155 1.73 17.34 -5.42
C GLY A 155 3.12 17.14 -4.80
N GLN A 156 3.34 17.63 -3.57
CA GLN A 156 4.62 17.47 -2.87
C GLN A 156 4.65 16.12 -2.14
N PHE A 157 5.43 15.16 -2.65
CA PHE A 157 5.61 13.83 -2.04
C PHE A 157 6.16 13.89 -0.61
N GLN A 158 6.86 14.96 -0.23
CA GLN A 158 7.33 15.16 1.15
C GLN A 158 6.19 15.44 2.13
N ALA A 159 5.06 16.00 1.68
CA ALA A 159 3.89 16.21 2.53
C ALA A 159 3.17 14.88 2.88
N LEU A 160 3.39 13.81 2.09
CA LEU A 160 2.86 12.47 2.38
C LEU A 160 3.42 11.86 3.67
N VAL A 161 4.58 12.35 4.13
CA VAL A 161 5.18 11.98 5.44
C VAL A 161 4.24 12.33 6.60
N GLN A 162 3.43 13.39 6.45
CA GLN A 162 2.52 13.87 7.49
C GLN A 162 1.10 13.32 7.33
N VAL A 163 0.84 12.55 6.27
CA VAL A 163 -0.47 11.98 5.97
C VAL A 163 -0.59 10.60 6.61
N VAL A 164 -1.60 10.42 7.44
CA VAL A 164 -2.00 9.16 8.07
C VAL A 164 -3.19 8.61 7.31
N ILE A 165 -3.09 7.38 6.81
CA ILE A 165 -4.23 6.65 6.27
C ILE A 165 -5.03 6.07 7.44
N GLU A 166 -6.23 6.60 7.69
CA GLU A 166 -7.20 6.12 8.67
C GLU A 166 -8.38 5.42 7.97
N GLY A 167 -8.08 4.44 7.12
CA GLY A 167 -9.06 3.58 6.45
C GLY A 167 -9.99 4.27 5.45
N ASP A 168 -10.86 5.14 5.95
CA ASP A 168 -11.90 5.90 5.24
C ASP A 168 -11.44 7.34 4.91
N ARG A 169 -10.45 7.89 5.63
CA ARG A 169 -9.89 9.23 5.40
C ARG A 169 -8.38 9.27 5.60
N THR A 170 -7.74 10.20 4.90
CA THR A 170 -6.34 10.57 5.16
C THR A 170 -6.31 11.79 6.08
N SER A 171 -5.87 11.64 7.32
CA SER A 171 -5.72 12.76 8.27
C SER A 171 -4.28 13.24 8.31
N ARG A 172 -4.06 14.54 8.55
CA ARG A 172 -2.70 15.07 8.74
C ARG A 172 -2.36 15.03 10.21
N ILE A 173 -1.16 14.56 10.55
CA ILE A 173 -0.59 14.85 11.87
C ILE A 173 -0.15 16.31 11.83
N SER A 174 -0.99 17.20 12.36
CA SER A 174 -0.49 18.48 12.86
C SER A 174 0.40 18.13 14.03
N ALA A 175 1.72 18.21 13.85
CA ALA A 175 2.62 18.22 14.99
C ALA A 175 2.12 19.31 15.96
N PRO A 176 2.04 19.03 17.28
CA PRO A 176 1.79 20.09 18.25
C PRO A 176 2.86 21.14 18.01
N MET A 177 2.43 22.35 17.67
CA MET A 177 3.28 23.53 17.73
C MET A 177 3.94 23.53 19.11
N PRO A 178 5.26 23.74 19.23
CA PRO A 178 5.86 24.01 20.53
C PRO A 178 5.04 25.13 21.19
N PRO A 179 4.81 25.09 22.52
CA PRO A 179 4.13 26.19 23.20
C PRO A 179 4.81 27.50 22.80
N PRO A 180 4.03 28.58 22.57
CA PRO A 180 4.60 29.84 22.13
C PRO A 180 5.67 30.26 23.13
N ASP A 181 6.91 30.38 22.66
CA ASP A 181 7.92 31.12 23.39
C ASP A 181 7.34 32.52 23.62
N ASN A 182 7.16 32.86 24.89
CA ASN A 182 6.83 34.20 25.33
C ASN A 182 8.03 35.13 25.06
N SER A 183 8.30 35.41 23.79
CA SER A 183 9.12 36.55 23.38
C SER A 183 8.19 37.55 22.71
N THR A 184 7.78 38.52 23.53
CA THR A 184 7.06 39.74 23.16
C THR A 184 7.65 40.34 21.87
N SER A 185 6.91 40.26 20.77
CA SER A 185 7.21 41.05 19.58
C SER A 185 5.92 41.60 19.01
N ASN A 186 5.67 42.87 19.33
CA ASN A 186 4.64 43.69 18.73
C ASN A 186 4.79 43.68 17.21
N ARG A 187 3.78 43.17 16.47
CA ARG A 187 3.54 43.66 15.12
C ARG A 187 2.08 43.50 14.67
N ASN A 188 1.53 44.67 14.38
CA ASN A 188 0.21 45.03 13.89
C ASN A 188 -0.40 44.14 12.78
N THR A 189 -1.71 43.89 12.93
CA THR A 189 -2.79 44.05 11.94
C THR A 189 -2.59 43.48 10.54
N THR A 190 -3.46 42.53 10.13
CA THR A 190 -4.46 42.75 9.07
C THR A 190 -5.54 41.67 9.14
N THR A 191 -6.74 42.09 9.53
CA THR A 191 -8.00 41.37 9.38
C THR A 191 -8.44 41.44 7.92
N THR A 192 -8.69 40.31 7.29
CA THR A 192 -9.58 40.22 6.12
C THR A 192 -10.58 39.09 6.32
N THR A 193 -11.77 39.50 6.75
CA THR A 193 -13.04 38.79 6.62
C THR A 193 -13.40 38.55 5.14
N ASN A 194 -14.01 37.40 4.85
CA ASN A 194 -15.34 37.24 4.21
C ASN A 194 -15.51 35.74 3.86
N LEU A 195 -16.46 34.98 4.44
CA LEU A 195 -17.90 34.92 4.14
C LEU A 195 -18.23 34.69 2.65
N VAL A 196 -18.58 33.45 2.31
CA VAL A 196 -19.87 32.93 1.79
C VAL A 196 -19.63 31.50 1.28
#